data_AF-A0A6G7C5B2-F1
#
_entry.id   AF-A0A6G7C5B2-F1
#
_cell.length_a   1.000
_cell.length_b   1.000
_cell.length_c   1.000
_cell.angle_alpha   90.00
_cell.angle_beta   90.00
_cell.angle_gamma   90.00
#
_symmetry.space_group_name_H-M   'P 1'
#
loop_
_entity.id
_entity.type
_entity.pdbx_description
1 polymer ?
#
loop_
_entity_poly.entity_id
_entity_poly.type
_entity_poly.pdbx_seq_one_letter_code
_entity_poly.pdbx_strand_id
1 'polypeptide(L)'
;MKSRERVIKDIRFYKIKQKDFTGDFNGIIGNVYHITEDTNSIGQRIARKLNELQFISGEFDHIYINFTGNIKHGKLVESEKFLDKRIKYVD
;
A
#
# COMPACT_ATOMS: atom_id res chain seq x y z
N MET A 1 5.25 23.07 12.96
CA MET A 1 5.02 21.68 13.43
C MET A 1 6.19 20.84 12.95
N LYS A 2 7.00 20.23 13.82
CA LYS A 2 8.06 19.31 13.37
C LYS A 2 7.41 18.17 12.58
N SER A 3 7.84 17.97 11.33
CA SER A 3 7.55 16.75 10.58
C SER A 3 7.91 15.58 11.50
N ARG A 4 6.91 14.79 11.89
CA ARG A 4 7.19 13.60 12.70
C ARG A 4 7.94 12.66 11.77
N GLU A 5 9.23 12.46 11.99
CA GLU A 5 9.99 11.44 11.29
C GLU A 5 9.27 10.10 11.47
N ARG A 6 8.65 9.62 10.39
CA ARG A 6 7.95 8.34 10.37
C ARG A 6 8.84 7.30 9.75
N VAL A 7 8.77 6.11 10.32
CA VAL A 7 9.32 4.88 9.76
C VAL A 7 8.19 4.07 9.14
N ILE A 8 8.51 3.21 8.18
CA ILE A 8 7.50 2.34 7.55
C ILE A 8 7.13 1.22 8.54
N LYS A 9 5.86 1.19 8.93
CA LYS A 9 5.32 0.17 9.83
C LYS A 9 4.78 -1.03 9.08
N ASP A 10 4.22 -0.78 7.90
CA ASP A 10 3.47 -1.80 7.17
C ASP A 10 3.48 -1.56 5.66
N ILE A 11 3.54 -2.65 4.91
CA ILE A 11 3.41 -2.65 3.46
C ILE A 11 2.43 -3.75 3.11
N ARG A 12 1.35 -3.41 2.39
CA ARG A 12 0.29 -4.34 2.01
C ARG A 12 0.13 -4.40 0.51
N PHE A 13 -0.14 -5.59 0.01
CA PHE A 13 -0.37 -5.84 -1.40
C PHE A 13 -1.83 -6.18 -1.66
N TYR A 14 -2.38 -5.66 -2.74
CA TYR A 14 -3.77 -5.85 -3.15
C TYR A 14 -3.85 -6.09 -4.66
N LYS A 15 -4.97 -6.60 -5.14
CA LYS A 15 -5.32 -6.57 -6.56
C LYS A 15 -6.82 -6.38 -6.69
N ILE A 16 -7.24 -5.30 -7.32
CA ILE A 16 -8.68 -5.02 -7.52
C ILE A 16 -9.21 -5.93 -8.64
N LYS A 17 -10.30 -6.67 -8.38
CA LYS A 17 -11.01 -7.45 -9.41
C LYS A 17 -12.02 -6.56 -10.14
N GLN A 18 -12.05 -6.66 -11.47
CA GLN A 18 -12.93 -5.84 -12.33
C GLN A 18 -14.44 -6.03 -12.10
N LYS A 19 -14.91 -7.12 -11.48
CA LYS A 19 -16.35 -7.38 -11.28
C LYS A 19 -17.00 -6.64 -10.11
N ASP A 20 -16.22 -6.00 -9.23
CA ASP A 20 -16.72 -5.44 -7.96
C ASP A 20 -16.77 -3.89 -7.94
N PHE A 21 -16.79 -3.21 -9.09
CA PHE A 21 -16.81 -1.75 -9.15
C PHE A 21 -18.09 -1.20 -9.78
N THR A 22 -19.15 -1.10 -8.96
CA THR A 22 -20.39 -0.36 -9.27
C THR A 22 -20.99 0.30 -8.02
N GLY A 23 -20.21 1.01 -7.22
CA GLY A 23 -20.74 1.66 -6.01
C GLY A 23 -19.73 2.56 -5.30
N ASP A 24 -20.26 3.62 -4.69
CA ASP A 24 -19.53 4.65 -3.95
C ASP A 24 -18.66 4.05 -2.83
N PHE A 25 -17.44 4.56 -2.68
CA PHE A 25 -16.38 3.95 -1.87
C PHE A 25 -16.59 4.23 -0.37
N ASN A 26 -17.43 3.43 0.29
CA ASN A 26 -17.77 3.56 1.72
C ASN A 26 -16.77 2.91 2.70
N GLY A 27 -15.47 2.98 2.42
CA GLY A 27 -14.43 2.71 3.42
C GLY A 27 -14.20 1.23 3.80
N ILE A 28 -14.68 0.26 3.04
CA ILE A 28 -14.38 -1.16 3.27
C ILE A 28 -13.38 -1.65 2.21
N ILE A 29 -12.22 -2.08 2.72
CA ILE A 29 -11.04 -2.57 2.01
C ILE A 29 -11.46 -3.62 0.95
N GLY A 30 -11.10 -3.32 -0.30
CA GLY A 30 -11.38 -4.18 -1.45
C GLY A 30 -10.80 -5.60 -1.29
N ASN A 31 -11.56 -6.57 -1.78
CA ASN A 31 -11.30 -8.00 -1.73
C ASN A 31 -9.81 -8.33 -1.94
N VAL A 32 -9.18 -8.79 -0.87
CA VAL A 32 -7.85 -9.38 -0.83
C VAL A 32 -7.87 -10.56 -1.81
N TYR A 33 -6.93 -10.62 -2.74
CA TYR A 33 -6.76 -11.85 -3.54
C TYR A 33 -6.57 -13.04 -2.56
N HIS A 34 -6.68 -14.28 -3.05
CA HIS A 34 -5.85 -15.34 -2.47
C HIS A 34 -4.40 -15.02 -2.83
N ILE A 35 -3.88 -13.94 -2.26
CA ILE A 35 -2.48 -13.77 -2.04
C ILE A 35 -2.19 -14.84 -1.01
N THR A 36 -1.34 -15.79 -1.35
CA THR A 36 -0.89 -16.80 -0.40
C THR A 36 -0.48 -16.09 0.90
N GLU A 37 -0.69 -16.72 2.05
CA GLU A 37 -0.39 -16.18 3.39
C GLU A 37 0.98 -15.47 3.45
N ASP A 38 1.90 -15.88 2.59
CA ASP A 38 3.23 -15.31 2.37
C ASP A 38 3.31 -13.82 2.00
N THR A 39 2.38 -13.24 1.26
CA THR A 39 2.61 -11.85 0.75
C THR A 39 2.50 -10.76 1.81
N ASN A 40 1.64 -10.94 2.81
CA ASN A 40 1.66 -10.09 4.00
C ASN A 40 3.01 -10.24 4.74
N SER A 41 3.55 -11.47 4.80
CA SER A 41 4.86 -11.71 5.39
C SER A 41 5.99 -11.02 4.62
N ILE A 42 5.89 -10.94 3.27
CA ILE A 42 6.84 -10.20 2.43
C ILE A 42 6.79 -8.71 2.76
N GLY A 43 5.61 -8.12 2.83
CA GLY A 43 5.43 -6.71 3.17
C GLY A 43 6.02 -6.35 4.53
N GLN A 44 5.76 -7.18 5.54
CA GLN A 44 6.35 -7.05 6.87
C GLN A 44 7.87 -7.18 6.87
N ARG A 45 8.44 -8.14 6.11
CA ARG A 45 9.89 -8.31 5.98
C ARG A 45 10.55 -7.10 5.34
N ILE A 46 9.92 -6.50 4.32
CA ILE A 46 10.41 -5.28 3.67
C ILE A 46 10.36 -4.11 4.65
N ALA A 47 9.23 -3.88 5.33
CA ALA A 47 9.10 -2.84 6.35
C ALA A 47 10.17 -2.97 7.44
N ARG A 48 10.41 -4.20 7.93
CA ARG A 48 11.48 -4.48 8.90
C ARG A 48 12.85 -4.11 8.35
N LYS A 49 13.16 -4.49 7.11
CA LYS A 49 14.44 -4.16 6.46
C LYS A 49 14.64 -2.66 6.26
N LEU A 50 13.59 -1.93 5.87
CA LEU A 50 13.64 -0.47 5.78
C LEU A 50 13.93 0.16 7.14
N ASN A 51 13.33 -0.37 8.22
CA ASN A 51 13.59 0.10 9.57
C ASN A 51 15.00 -0.23 10.06
N GLU A 52 15.54 -1.42 9.75
CA GLU A 52 16.94 -1.79 10.01
C GLU A 52 17.91 -0.84 9.29
N LEU A 53 17.54 -0.36 8.10
CA LEU A 53 18.30 0.63 7.31
C LEU A 53 18.04 2.08 7.75
N GLN A 54 17.28 2.31 8.83
CA GLN A 54 16.94 3.64 9.34
C GLN A 54 16.24 4.53 8.29
N PHE A 55 15.47 3.92 7.38
CA PHE A 55 14.70 4.67 6.38
C PHE A 55 13.58 5.49 7.05
N ILE A 56 13.50 6.77 6.68
CA ILE A 56 12.48 7.70 7.16
C ILE A 56 11.61 8.13 5.97
N SER A 57 10.31 7.82 6.05
CA SER A 57 9.30 8.23 5.07
C SER A 57 8.76 9.63 5.32
N GLY A 58 8.88 10.14 6.55
CA GLY A 58 8.38 11.45 6.96
C GLY A 58 6.85 11.47 7.12
N GLU A 59 6.10 11.51 6.03
CA GLU A 59 4.68 11.89 6.08
C GLU A 59 3.73 10.71 6.31
N PHE A 60 4.05 9.54 5.77
CA PHE A 60 3.26 8.31 5.86
C PHE A 60 4.01 7.23 6.63
N ASP A 61 3.30 6.27 7.23
CA ASP A 61 3.92 5.09 7.88
C ASP A 61 3.37 3.76 7.34
N HIS A 62 2.49 3.78 6.34
CA HIS A 62 1.93 2.61 5.68
C HIS A 62 1.97 2.78 4.15
N ILE A 63 2.25 1.70 3.41
CA ILE A 63 2.25 1.70 1.94
C ILE A 63 1.32 0.60 1.44
N TYR A 64 0.32 0.95 0.64
CA TYR A 64 -0.62 0.01 0.04
C TYR A 64 -0.36 -0.05 -1.47
N ILE A 65 0.07 -1.21 -1.95
CA ILE A 65 0.44 -1.46 -3.34
C ILE A 65 -0.67 -2.29 -3.99
N ASN A 66 -1.31 -1.73 -5.01
CA ASN A 66 -2.38 -2.39 -5.75
C ASN A 66 -1.88 -2.85 -7.12
N PHE A 67 -1.82 -4.15 -7.36
CA PHE A 67 -1.52 -4.67 -8.68
C PHE A 67 -2.68 -4.39 -9.63
N THR A 68 -2.47 -3.49 -10.58
CA THR A 68 -3.46 -3.14 -11.59
C THR A 68 -3.01 -3.49 -13.01
N GLY A 69 -3.97 -3.79 -13.89
CA GLY A 69 -3.72 -3.95 -15.32
C GLY A 69 -3.71 -2.61 -16.08
N ASN A 70 -4.01 -1.51 -15.40
CA ASN A 70 -4.18 -0.19 -16.02
C ASN A 70 -2.87 0.57 -16.22
N ILE A 71 -1.74 0.04 -15.72
CA ILE A 71 -0.41 0.62 -15.91
C ILE A 71 0.50 -0.36 -16.65
N LYS A 72 1.56 0.17 -17.26
CA LYS A 72 2.55 -0.66 -17.94
C LYS A 72 3.21 -1.61 -16.94
N HIS A 73 3.37 -2.87 -17.35
CA HIS A 73 4.05 -3.88 -16.54
C HIS A 73 5.41 -3.39 -16.02
N GLY A 74 5.66 -3.58 -14.72
CA GLY A 74 6.89 -3.15 -14.03
C GLY A 74 6.96 -1.65 -13.72
N LYS A 75 5.90 -0.88 -13.96
CA LYS A 75 5.78 0.50 -13.47
C LYS A 75 5.09 0.55 -12.12
N LEU A 76 5.37 1.62 -11.39
CA LEU A 76 4.68 2.01 -10.17
C LEU A 76 4.26 3.46 -10.34
N VAL A 77 3.02 3.76 -9.97
CA VAL A 77 2.47 5.12 -10.02
C VAL A 77 1.80 5.42 -8.69
N GLU A 78 1.97 6.62 -8.17
CA GLU A 78 1.19 7.05 -7.02
C GLU A 78 -0.29 7.09 -7.38
N SER A 79 -1.12 6.42 -6.58
CA SER A 79 -2.56 6.42 -6.80
C SER A 79 -3.17 7.72 -6.32
N GLU A 80 -4.17 8.23 -7.04
CA GLU A 80 -5.00 9.36 -6.59
C GLU A 80 -5.90 8.98 -5.39
N LYS A 81 -5.95 7.70 -5.04
CA LYS A 81 -6.73 7.21 -3.90
C LYS A 81 -6.18 7.75 -2.59
N PHE A 82 -7.05 8.43 -1.86
CA PHE A 82 -6.76 8.94 -0.54
C PHE A 82 -7.68 8.28 0.49
N LEU A 83 -7.10 7.64 1.50
CA LEU A 83 -7.85 7.11 2.66
C LEU A 83 -7.49 7.87 3.92
N ASP A 84 -6.19 7.94 4.23
CA ASP A 84 -5.65 8.66 5.37
C ASP A 84 -4.24 9.15 5.01
N LYS A 85 -3.87 10.32 5.54
CA LYS A 85 -2.54 10.92 5.36
C LYS A 85 -1.35 10.03 5.76
N ARG A 86 -1.58 9.01 6.58
CA ARG A 86 -0.58 8.03 7.01
C ARG A 86 -0.36 6.91 5.99
N ILE A 87 -1.20 6.82 4.97
CA ILE A 87 -1.22 5.73 4.00
C ILE A 87 -0.87 6.31 2.63
N LYS A 88 0.17 5.76 2.01
CA LYS A 88 0.50 6.00 0.61
C LYS A 88 -0.09 4.88 -0.25
N TYR A 89 -0.92 5.23 -1.23
CA TYR A 89 -1.42 4.26 -2.21
C TYR A 89 -0.56 4.31 -3.47
N VAL A 90 -0.21 3.14 -3.97
CA VAL A 90 0.59 2.95 -5.18
C VAL A 90 -0.11 1.92 -6.05
N ASP A 91 -0.25 2.20 -7.34
CA ASP A 91 -0.74 1.28 -8.37
C ASP A 91 0.42 0.73 -9.20
#